data_AF-W4KIC3-F1
#
_entry.id   AF-W4KIC3-F1
#
_cell.length_a   1.000
_cell.length_b   1.000
_cell.length_c   1.000
_cell.angle_alpha   90.00
_cell.angle_beta   90.00
_cell.angle_gamma   90.00
#
_symmetry.space_group_name_H-M   'P 1'
#
loop_
_entity.id
_entity.type
_entity.pdbx_description
1 polymer ?
#
loop_
_entity_poly.entity_id
_entity_poly.type
_entity_poly.pdbx_seq_one_letter_code
_entity_poly.pdbx_strand_id
1 'polypeptide(L)' 'HAFDLKPTFKTQTPKIYALSPERHDKLGKFIMEHLARGTIRWSMSPTAVPFFFIGKKDGKLRPIQDYHHLNSHTILNVSH' A
#
# COMPACT_ATOMS: atom_id res chain seq x y z
N HIS A 1 14.10 -7.09 4.75
CA HIS A 1 13.65 -6.73 6.11
C HIS A 1 12.33 -7.45 6.36
N ALA A 2 12.25 -8.27 7.41
CA ALA A 2 11.01 -8.95 7.82
C ALA A 2 10.39 -8.16 8.99
N PHE A 3 9.07 -8.18 9.10
CA PHE A 3 8.33 -7.53 10.18
C PHE A 3 7.57 -8.58 10.97
N ASP A 4 7.69 -8.54 12.30
CA ASP A 4 6.98 -9.45 13.17
C ASP A 4 5.57 -8.92 13.45
N LEU A 5 4.59 -9.80 13.40
CA LEU A 5 3.18 -9.47 13.67
C LEU A 5 2.76 -10.05 15.02
N LYS A 6 1.89 -9.35 15.74
CA LYS A 6 1.29 -9.86 16.97
C LYS A 6 0.51 -11.15 16.68
N PRO A 7 0.49 -12.14 17.60
CA PRO A 7 -0.25 -13.40 17.42
C PRO A 7 -1.76 -13.21 17.17
N THR A 8 -2.31 -12.06 17.56
CA THR A 8 -3.73 -11.71 17.38
C THR A 8 -4.04 -11.12 16.00
N PHE A 9 -3.05 -10.91 15.14
CA PHE A 9 -3.26 -10.36 13.81
C PHE A 9 -4.15 -11.27 12.97
N LYS A 10 -5.19 -10.68 12.38
CA LYS A 10 -6.05 -11.35 11.41
C LYS A 10 -5.94 -10.61 10.09
N THR A 11 -5.80 -11.38 9.01
CA THR A 11 -5.88 -10.88 7.65
C THR A 11 -7.21 -10.15 7.46
N GLN A 12 -7.17 -8.93 6.93
CA GLN A 12 -8.38 -8.18 6.59
C GLN A 12 -8.55 -8.09 5.08
N THR A 13 -9.79 -8.17 4.63
CA THR A 13 -10.13 -7.77 3.27
C THR A 13 -9.84 -6.27 3.12
N PRO A 14 -8.97 -5.86 2.20
CA PRO A 14 -8.62 -4.46 2.04
C PRO A 14 -9.83 -3.65 1.57
N LYS A 15 -9.93 -2.40 2.01
CA LYS A 15 -10.89 -1.45 1.45
C LYS A 15 -10.46 -1.10 0.03
N ILE A 16 -11.33 -1.34 -0.95
CA ILE A 16 -11.10 -0.88 -2.32
C ILE A 16 -11.72 0.50 -2.46
N TYR A 17 -10.90 1.51 -2.70
CA TYR A 17 -11.38 2.86 -2.96
C TYR A 17 -11.78 3.00 -4.43
N ALA A 18 -12.99 3.48 -4.68
CA ALA A 18 -13.39 3.87 -6.03
C ALA A 18 -12.50 5.04 -6.50
N LEU A 19 -11.87 4.88 -7.65
CA LEU A 19 -11.02 5.90 -8.26
C LEU A 19 -11.76 6.54 -9.43
N SER A 20 -11.53 7.84 -9.65
CA SER A 20 -11.95 8.48 -10.91
C SER A 20 -11.17 7.91 -12.09
N PRO A 21 -11.66 8.04 -13.34
CA PRO A 21 -10.94 7.56 -14.53
C PRO A 21 -9.48 8.06 -14.60
N GLU A 22 -9.26 9.36 -14.32
CA GLU A 22 -7.91 9.95 -14.29
C GLU A 22 -6.99 9.27 -13.25
N ARG A 23 -7.54 8.89 -12.09
CA ARG A 23 -6.79 8.20 -11.04
C ARG A 23 -6.51 6.74 -11.40
N HIS A 24 -7.42 6.09 -12.14
CA HIS A 24 -7.19 4.75 -12.70
C HIS A 24 -6.04 4.75 -13.71
N ASP A 25 -5.99 5.72 -14.63
CA ASP A 25 -4.90 5.83 -15.60
C ASP A 25 -3.55 6.04 -14.91
N LYS A 26 -3.53 6.90 -13.89
CA LYS A 26 -2.33 7.12 -13.07
C LYS A 26 -1.93 5.88 -12.28
N LEU A 27 -2.89 5.10 -11.77
CA LEU A 27 -2.61 3.82 -11.12
C LEU A 27 -1.94 2.83 -12.08
N GLY A 28 -2.47 2.71 -13.30
CA GLY A 28 -1.90 1.84 -14.32
C GLY A 28 -0.46 2.21 -14.67
N LYS A 29 -0.19 3.51 -14.92
CA LYS A 29 1.17 4.02 -15.16
C LYS A 29 2.11 3.76 -14.00
N PHE A 30 1.66 4.04 -12.76
CA PHE A 30 2.42 3.78 -11.55
C PHE A 30 2.83 2.30 -11.43
N ILE A 31 1.89 1.38 -11.64
CA ILE A 31 2.15 -0.06 -11.59
C ILE A 31 3.19 -0.46 -12.64
N MET A 32 3.01 -0.04 -13.89
CA MET A 32 3.94 -0.37 -14.99
C MET A 32 5.36 0.14 -14.72
N GLU A 33 5.50 1.41 -14.36
CA GLU A 33 6.81 2.03 -14.07
C GLU A 33 7.52 1.33 -12.90
N HIS A 34 6.79 1.02 -11.83
CA HIS A 34 7.36 0.39 -10.64
C HIS A 34 7.66 -1.10 -10.83
N LEU A 35 6.91 -1.81 -11.68
CA LEU A 35 7.22 -3.17 -12.12
C LEU A 35 8.49 -3.17 -12.99
N ALA A 36 8.58 -2.27 -13.97
CA ALA A 36 9.75 -2.16 -14.85
C ALA A 36 11.04 -1.83 -14.08
N ARG A 37 10.93 -0.98 -13.05
CA ARG A 37 12.05 -0.66 -12.15
C ARG A 37 12.38 -1.79 -11.16
N GLY A 38 11.49 -2.78 -11.00
CA GLY A 38 11.64 -3.86 -10.02
C GLY A 38 11.36 -3.44 -8.57
N THR A 39 10.77 -2.25 -8.35
CA THR A 39 10.42 -1.76 -7.02
C THR A 39 9.15 -2.38 -6.43
N ILE A 40 8.28 -2.93 -7.28
CA ILE A 40 7.15 -3.79 -6.87
C ILE A 40 7.17 -5.08 -7.69
N ARG A 41 6.44 -6.09 -7.23
CA ARG A 41 6.26 -7.37 -7.92
C ARG A 41 4.91 -7.98 -7.56
N TRP A 42 4.47 -8.93 -8.39
CA TRP A 42 3.33 -9.79 -8.04
C TRP A 42 3.57 -10.53 -6.73
N SER A 43 2.52 -10.67 -5.93
CA SER A 43 2.57 -11.31 -4.61
C SER A 43 1.29 -12.12 -4.39
N MET A 44 1.43 -13.28 -3.77
CA MET A 44 0.33 -14.12 -3.29
C MET A 44 0.12 -13.95 -1.78
N SER A 45 0.33 -12.72 -1.29
CA SER A 45 0.20 -12.42 0.15
C SER A 45 -1.25 -12.62 0.62
N PRO A 46 -1.46 -13.28 1.78
CA PRO A 46 -2.80 -13.41 2.38
C PRO A 46 -3.34 -12.08 2.91
N THR A 47 -2.50 -11.05 2.98
CA THR A 47 -2.88 -9.68 3.37
C THR A 47 -2.55 -8.70 2.26
N ALA A 48 -3.43 -7.73 2.05
CA ALA A 48 -3.17 -6.55 1.23
C ALA A 48 -3.51 -5.29 2.03
N VAL A 49 -2.82 -4.19 1.70
CA VAL A 49 -3.13 -2.85 2.20
C VAL A 49 -3.72 -2.03 1.05
N PRO A 50 -4.67 -1.14 1.31
CA PRO A 50 -5.30 -0.39 0.25
C PRO A 50 -4.33 0.69 -0.30
N PHE A 51 -4.45 0.96 -1.60
CA PHE A 51 -3.66 1.97 -2.30
C PHE A 51 -4.60 3.01 -2.92
N PHE A 52 -4.26 4.29 -2.83
CA PHE A 52 -5.01 5.38 -3.45
C PHE A 52 -4.14 6.61 -3.67
N PHE A 53 -4.72 7.63 -4.32
CA PHE A 53 -4.04 8.90 -4.56
C PHE A 53 -4.68 10.05 -3.78
N ILE A 54 -3.84 10.91 -3.20
CA ILE A 54 -4.25 12.18 -2.59
C ILE A 54 -3.71 13.33 -3.43
N GLY A 55 -4.52 14.36 -3.66
CA GLY A 55 -4.09 15.59 -4.33
C GLY A 55 -3.24 16.46 -3.41
N LYS A 56 -2.12 16.97 -3.92
CA LYS A 56 -1.29 17.99 -3.28
C LYS A 56 -1.74 19.39 -3.71
N LYS A 57 -1.31 20.41 -2.96
CA LYS A 57 -1.59 21.83 -3.26
C LYS A 57 -1.05 22.26 -4.64
N ASP A 58 0.02 21.63 -5.11
CA ASP A 58 0.64 21.89 -6.43
C ASP A 58 -0.07 21.16 -7.58
N GLY A 59 -1.24 20.55 -7.34
CA GLY A 59 -2.01 19.79 -8.33
C GLY A 59 -1.44 18.39 -8.62
N LYS A 60 -0.29 18.00 -8.05
CA LYS A 60 0.25 16.65 -8.22
C LYS A 60 -0.52 15.65 -7.38
N LEU A 61 -0.58 14.40 -7.83
CA LEU A 61 -1.09 13.30 -7.02
C LEU A 61 0.05 12.59 -6.28
N ARG A 62 -0.19 12.25 -5.02
CA ARG A 62 0.71 11.42 -4.21
C ARG A 62 0.12 10.02 -4.08
N PRO A 63 0.86 8.96 -4.45
CA PRO A 63 0.45 7.59 -4.14
C PRO A 63 0.56 7.35 -2.63
N ILE A 64 -0.47 6.76 -2.04
CA ILE A 64 -0.58 6.43 -0.62
C ILE A 64 -0.94 4.96 -0.47
N GLN A 65 -0.24 4.28 0.43
CA GLN A 65 -0.64 2.98 0.97
C GLN A 65 -1.01 3.17 2.44
N ASP A 66 -2.20 2.73 2.82
CA ASP A 66 -2.65 2.84 4.22
C ASP A 66 -2.17 1.64 5.02
N TYR A 67 -1.02 1.80 5.69
CA TYR A 67 -0.45 0.81 6.57
C TYR A 67 -1.00 0.88 8.01
N HIS A 68 -1.93 1.77 8.33
CA HIS A 68 -2.32 2.04 9.72
C HIS A 68 -2.78 0.77 10.46
N HIS A 69 -3.62 -0.05 9.81
CA HIS A 69 -4.08 -1.30 10.40
C HIS A 69 -2.94 -2.32 10.57
N LEU A 70 -2.07 -2.44 9.56
CA LEU A 70 -0.93 -3.36 9.64
C LEU A 70 0.01 -2.93 10.76
N ASN A 71 0.36 -1.66 10.81
CA ASN A 71 1.28 -1.07 11.78
C ASN A 71 0.79 -1.20 13.23
N SER A 72 -0.52 -1.17 13.50
CA SER A 72 -1.04 -1.38 14.86
C SER A 72 -0.88 -2.83 15.36
N HIS A 73 -0.69 -3.76 14.43
CA HIS A 73 -0.46 -5.18 14.70
C HIS A 73 1.00 -5.61 14.47
N THR A 74 1.83 -4.77 13.87
CA THR A 74 3.27 -4.96 13.80
C THR A 74 3.87 -4.81 15.21
N ILE A 75 4.74 -5.74 15.58
CA ILE A 75 5.58 -5.63 16.76
C ILE A 75 6.65 -4.60 16.42
N LEU A 76 6.67 -3.50 17.17
CA LEU A 76 7.74 -2.51 17.00
C LEU A 76 9.06 -3.17 17.34
N ASN A 77 9.94 -3.27 16.35
CA ASN A 77 11.34 -3.57 16.60
C ASN A 77 11.96 -2.35 17.28
N VAL A 78 11.86 -2.31 18.61
CA VAL A 78 12.75 -1.52 19.46
C VAL A 78 14.10 -2.22 19.45
N SER A 79 14.87 -2.04 18.38
CA SER A 79 16.31 -2.33 18.45
C SER A 79 16.97 -1.24 19.29
N HIS A 80 17.56 -1.69 20.41
CA HIS A 80 18.54 -1.07 21.33
C HIS A 80 19.17 0.26 20.93
#